data_AF-A0A522VDK7-F1
#
_entry.id   AF-A0A522VDK7-F1
#
_cell.length_a   1.000
_cell.length_b   1.000
_cell.length_c   1.000
_cell.angle_alpha   90.00
_cell.angle_beta   90.00
_cell.angle_gamma   90.00
#
_symmetry.space_group_name_H-M   'P 1'
#
loop_
_entity.id
_entity.type
_entity.pdbx_description
1 polymer ?
#
loop_
_entity_poly.entity_id
_entity_poly.type
_entity_poly.pdbx_seq_one_letter_code
_entity_poly.pdbx_strand_id
1 'polypeptide(L)'
;MSSEAPHIRHLAGAAGPVRRPPTPGHGAATPLLRSLLAMDTLQARIDLANRISFALCLLPFLYLLWGATVGTLGVNPVETLTATTGTWSLRLLWLTLCNTPLRNFTGWNWLIRLRRIPALFCFFYACLHLLTYLVFEHEFDFVEIVADMAQKPYLIAGGLAFLCL
;
A
#
# COMPACT_ATOMS: atom_id res chain seq x y z
N MET A 1 -44.41 -35.85 -45.95
CA MET A 1 -43.56 -36.07 -44.76
C MET A 1 -42.49 -37.07 -45.14
N SER A 2 -41.36 -36.59 -45.69
CA SER A 2 -40.17 -36.15 -44.93
C SER A 2 -39.52 -37.32 -44.18
N SER A 3 -38.47 -37.90 -44.76
CA SER A 3 -37.24 -38.22 -44.03
C SER A 3 -36.19 -38.69 -45.03
N GLU A 4 -35.43 -37.74 -45.57
CA GLU A 4 -34.12 -38.01 -46.18
C GLU A 4 -33.22 -38.65 -45.11
N ALA A 5 -32.64 -39.81 -45.42
CA ALA A 5 -31.53 -40.38 -44.66
C ALA A 5 -30.23 -39.87 -45.30
N PRO A 6 -29.36 -39.14 -44.58
CA PRO A 6 -28.16 -38.58 -45.16
C PRO A 6 -27.11 -39.67 -45.35
N HIS A 7 -26.64 -39.74 -46.59
CA HIS A 7 -25.59 -40.62 -47.07
C HIS A 7 -24.24 -40.18 -46.47
N ILE A 8 -23.81 -40.79 -45.36
CA ILE A 8 -22.53 -40.49 -44.71
C ILE A 8 -21.39 -41.15 -45.50
N ARG A 9 -20.93 -40.49 -46.55
CA ARG A 9 -19.62 -40.73 -47.18
C ARG A 9 -18.79 -39.45 -47.10
N HIS A 10 -17.50 -39.61 -46.82
CA HIS A 10 -16.43 -38.62 -46.88
C HIS A 10 -16.18 -37.76 -45.63
N LEU A 11 -15.65 -38.37 -44.56
CA LEU A 11 -14.77 -37.68 -43.60
C LEU A 11 -13.53 -38.53 -43.27
N ALA A 12 -12.96 -39.17 -44.29
CA ALA A 12 -11.62 -39.75 -44.22
C ALA A 12 -10.68 -38.86 -45.02
N GLY A 13 -10.06 -37.85 -44.38
CA GLY A 13 -9.03 -37.06 -45.05
C GLY A 13 -8.87 -35.62 -44.54
N ALA A 14 -8.52 -35.44 -43.27
CA ALA A 14 -7.99 -34.14 -42.80
C ALA A 14 -7.11 -34.26 -41.54
N ALA A 15 -6.33 -35.33 -41.40
CA ALA A 15 -5.27 -35.38 -40.39
C ALA A 15 -3.98 -34.83 -41.00
N GLY A 16 -3.86 -33.50 -41.03
CA GLY A 16 -2.59 -32.84 -41.38
C GLY A 16 -1.49 -33.22 -40.38
N PRO A 17 -0.20 -33.17 -40.78
CA PRO A 17 0.89 -33.57 -39.90
C PRO A 17 0.87 -32.71 -38.62
N VAL A 18 0.76 -33.38 -37.47
CA VAL A 18 0.90 -32.76 -36.14
C VAL A 18 2.27 -32.07 -36.09
N ARG A 19 2.30 -30.75 -36.23
CA ARG A 19 3.51 -29.95 -36.01
C ARG A 19 3.92 -30.13 -34.56
N ARG A 20 4.92 -30.97 -34.32
CA ARG A 20 5.54 -31.09 -32.99
C ARG A 20 6.21 -29.75 -32.68
N PRO A 21 6.03 -29.18 -31.48
CA PRO A 21 6.78 -27.99 -31.08
C PRO A 21 8.28 -28.30 -31.14
N PRO A 22 9.12 -27.34 -31.56
CA PRO A 22 10.56 -27.53 -31.60
C PRO A 22 11.06 -27.88 -30.19
N THR A 23 11.76 -29.01 -30.08
CA THR A 23 12.41 -29.42 -28.83
C THR A 23 13.42 -28.36 -28.41
N PRO A 24 13.36 -27.82 -27.17
CA PRO A 24 14.29 -26.81 -26.71
C PRO A 24 15.72 -27.37 -26.75
N GLY A 25 16.60 -26.75 -27.53
CA GLY A 25 18.01 -27.10 -27.56
C GLY A 25 18.68 -26.83 -26.21
N HIS A 26 19.62 -27.69 -25.84
CA HIS A 26 20.39 -27.73 -24.58
C HIS A 26 21.25 -26.47 -24.27
N GLY A 27 20.96 -25.31 -24.87
CA GLY A 27 21.60 -24.02 -24.61
C GLY A 27 20.64 -22.90 -24.19
N ALA A 28 19.32 -23.14 -24.13
CA ALA A 28 18.31 -22.13 -23.78
C ALA A 28 18.10 -21.92 -22.26
N ALA A 29 18.82 -22.65 -21.41
CA ALA A 29 18.69 -22.56 -19.95
C ALA A 29 19.26 -21.25 -19.36
N THR A 30 20.20 -20.60 -20.05
CA THR A 30 20.89 -19.39 -19.58
C THR A 30 20.01 -18.12 -19.50
N PRO A 31 19.15 -17.78 -20.47
CA PRO A 31 18.25 -16.63 -20.33
C PRO A 31 17.19 -16.83 -19.26
N LEU A 32 16.65 -18.05 -19.13
CA LEU A 32 15.64 -18.34 -18.10
C LEU A 32 16.26 -18.30 -16.70
N LEU A 33 17.42 -18.93 -16.49
CA LEU A 33 18.13 -18.88 -15.21
C LEU A 33 18.50 -17.45 -14.81
N ARG A 34 18.98 -16.62 -15.75
CA ARG A 34 19.25 -15.20 -15.49
C ARG A 34 17.99 -14.43 -15.11
N SER A 35 16.86 -14.71 -15.77
CA SER A 35 15.59 -14.07 -15.44
C SER A 35 15.07 -14.46 -14.06
N LEU A 36 15.23 -15.73 -13.65
CA LEU A 36 14.86 -16.22 -12.33
C LEU A 36 15.72 -15.59 -11.23
N LEU A 37 17.05 -15.57 -11.41
CA LEU A 37 17.98 -14.91 -10.48
C LEU A 37 17.74 -13.38 -10.40
N ALA A 38 17.38 -12.75 -11.52
CA ALA A 38 17.01 -11.33 -11.53
C ALA A 38 15.68 -11.06 -10.81
N MET A 39 14.71 -11.98 -10.87
CA MET A 39 13.46 -11.89 -10.10
C MET A 39 13.74 -12.00 -8.59
N ASP A 40 14.57 -12.95 -8.17
CA ASP A 40 14.95 -13.16 -6.76
C ASP A 40 15.60 -11.92 -6.15
N THR A 41 16.52 -11.28 -6.89
CA THR A 41 17.17 -10.03 -6.43
C THR A 41 16.21 -8.85 -6.38
N LEU A 42 15.24 -8.74 -7.28
CA LEU A 42 14.22 -7.69 -7.24
C LEU A 42 13.27 -7.89 -6.05
N GLN A 43 12.85 -9.13 -5.79
CA GLN A 43 12.03 -9.47 -4.62
C GLN A 43 12.75 -9.12 -3.32
N ALA A 44 14.01 -9.50 -3.18
CA ALA A 44 14.82 -9.18 -2.01
C ALA A 44 14.95 -7.66 -1.76
N ARG A 45 15.07 -6.86 -2.83
CA ARG A 45 15.11 -5.38 -2.74
C ARG A 45 13.77 -4.78 -2.29
N ILE A 46 12.66 -5.33 -2.77
CA ILE A 46 11.31 -4.90 -2.34
C ILE A 46 11.10 -5.25 -0.85
N ASP A 47 11.51 -6.44 -0.43
CA ASP A 47 11.41 -6.86 0.96
C ASP A 47 12.31 -6.02 1.88
N LEU A 48 13.51 -5.67 1.43
CA LEU A 48 14.38 -4.75 2.15
C LEU A 48 13.75 -3.36 2.28
N ALA A 49 13.21 -2.80 1.20
CA ALA A 49 12.52 -1.51 1.22
C ALA A 49 11.32 -1.53 2.18
N ASN A 50 10.53 -2.60 2.18
CA ASN A 50 9.44 -2.83 3.12
C ASN A 50 9.93 -2.85 4.59
N ARG A 51 11.01 -3.57 4.88
CA ARG A 51 11.62 -3.61 6.23
C ARG A 51 12.15 -2.25 6.66
N ILE A 52 12.78 -1.51 5.74
CA ILE A 52 13.25 -0.16 6.00
C ILE A 52 12.07 0.77 6.29
N SER A 53 11.01 0.75 5.47
CA SER A 53 9.80 1.53 5.71
C SER A 53 9.16 1.21 7.06
N PHE A 54 9.12 -0.07 7.44
CA PHE A 54 8.65 -0.49 8.76
C PHE A 54 9.50 0.10 9.89
N ALA A 55 10.83 -0.03 9.80
CA ALA A 55 11.75 0.52 10.79
C ALA A 55 11.68 2.06 10.87
N LEU A 56 11.59 2.74 9.72
CA LEU A 56 11.47 4.19 9.65
C LEU A 56 10.17 4.70 10.26
N CYS A 57 9.07 3.97 10.07
CA CYS A 57 7.78 4.34 10.66
C CYS A 57 7.71 4.00 12.16
N LEU A 58 8.51 3.06 12.65
CA LEU A 58 8.57 2.72 14.07
C LEU A 58 9.40 3.74 14.88
N LEU A 59 10.48 4.26 14.28
CA LEU A 59 11.37 5.24 14.90
C LEU A 59 10.67 6.45 15.54
N PRO A 60 9.78 7.19 14.84
CA PRO A 60 9.09 8.33 15.41
C PRO A 60 8.10 7.93 16.52
N PHE A 61 7.48 6.75 16.43
CA PHE A 61 6.64 6.22 17.51
C PHE A 61 7.46 5.94 18.77
N LEU A 62 8.63 5.30 18.63
CA LEU A 62 9.57 5.07 19.73
C LEU A 62 10.08 6.37 20.34
N TYR A 63 10.37 7.38 19.51
CA TYR A 63 10.78 8.69 19.98
C TYR A 63 9.67 9.41 20.77
N LEU A 64 8.43 9.37 20.26
CA LEU A 64 7.25 9.91 20.95
C LEU A 64 7.00 9.19 22.28
N LEU A 65 7.10 7.86 22.30
CA LEU A 65 6.90 7.05 23.49
C LEU A 65 7.98 7.34 24.56
N TRP A 66 9.25 7.42 24.13
CA TRP A 66 10.36 7.79 25.01
C TRP A 66 10.19 9.21 25.55
N GLY A 67 9.84 10.15 24.69
CA GLY A 67 9.62 11.52 25.15
C GLY A 67 8.47 11.61 26.15
N ALA A 68 7.39 10.85 25.93
CA ALA A 68 6.21 10.86 26.79
C ALA A 68 6.52 10.30 28.18
N THR A 69 7.41 9.31 28.29
CA THR A 69 7.83 8.75 29.58
C THR A 69 8.88 9.59 30.29
N VAL A 70 9.78 10.25 29.55
CA VAL A 70 10.87 11.07 30.12
C VAL A 70 10.44 12.53 30.34
N GLY A 71 9.27 12.93 29.83
CA GLY A 71 8.74 14.29 29.98
C GLY A 71 9.47 15.33 29.11
N THR A 72 10.08 14.91 27.99
CA THR A 72 10.88 15.79 27.12
C THR A 72 10.06 16.45 25.99
N LEU A 73 8.74 16.27 25.97
CA LEU A 73 7.87 16.83 24.92
C LEU A 73 7.63 18.34 25.02
N GLY A 74 8.29 19.02 25.96
CA GLY A 74 8.17 20.45 26.17
C GLY A 74 7.01 20.83 27.08
N VAL A 75 6.56 22.07 26.97
CA VAL A 75 5.63 22.71 27.90
C VAL A 75 4.24 22.06 27.86
N ASN A 76 3.76 21.67 26.67
CA ASN A 76 2.47 21.01 26.46
C ASN A 76 2.69 19.65 25.78
N PRO A 77 2.85 18.56 26.56
CA PRO A 77 3.18 17.25 25.98
C PRO A 77 2.08 16.72 25.06
N VAL A 78 0.81 16.98 25.38
CA VAL A 78 -0.35 16.55 24.57
C VAL A 78 -0.36 17.22 23.20
N GLU A 79 -0.16 18.54 23.16
CA GLU A 79 -0.12 19.30 21.90
C GLU A 79 1.00 18.78 20.99
N THR A 80 2.19 18.54 21.55
CA THR A 80 3.32 17.96 20.81
C THR A 80 3.01 16.55 20.29
N LEU A 81 2.33 15.69 21.08
CA LEU A 81 1.89 14.36 20.62
C LEU A 81 0.93 14.48 19.43
N THR A 82 -0.12 15.29 19.57
CA THR A 82 -1.16 15.48 18.55
C THR A 82 -0.58 16.06 17.26
N ALA A 83 0.27 17.09 17.37
CA ALA A 83 0.92 17.71 16.21
C ALA A 83 1.89 16.76 15.48
N THR A 84 2.68 15.99 16.24
CA THR A 84 3.66 15.08 15.67
C THR A 84 2.98 13.90 14.98
N THR A 85 2.00 13.26 15.63
CA THR A 85 1.26 12.13 15.07
C THR A 85 0.48 12.53 13.81
N GLY A 86 -0.17 13.70 13.82
CA GLY A 86 -0.84 14.27 12.64
C GLY A 86 0.14 14.53 11.48
N THR A 87 1.30 15.13 11.78
CA THR A 87 2.33 15.41 10.76
C THR A 87 2.87 14.12 10.13
N TRP A 88 3.10 13.06 10.93
CA TRP A 88 3.55 11.77 10.40
C TRP A 88 2.47 11.08 9.56
N SER A 89 1.20 11.14 9.98
CA SER A 89 0.08 10.63 9.19
C SER A 89 0.02 11.33 7.82
N LEU A 90 0.07 12.67 7.77
CA LEU A 90 0.08 13.41 6.52
C LEU A 90 1.28 13.05 5.63
N ARG A 91 2.50 12.96 6.17
CA ARG A 91 3.69 12.58 5.39
C ARG A 91 3.54 11.21 4.74
N LEU A 92 3.02 10.22 5.48
CA LEU A 92 2.78 8.88 4.96
C LEU A 92 1.64 8.86 3.94
N LEU A 93 0.58 9.63 4.17
CA LEU A 93 -0.51 9.83 3.21
C LEU A 93 0.03 10.37 1.88
N TRP A 94 0.80 11.45 1.91
CA TRP A 94 1.46 12.01 0.72
C TRP A 94 2.34 10.99 0.02
N LEU A 95 3.13 10.22 0.78
CA LEU A 95 3.99 9.17 0.23
C LEU A 95 3.18 8.06 -0.47
N THR A 96 2.04 7.66 0.09
CA THR A 96 1.15 6.67 -0.53
C THR A 96 0.46 7.19 -1.78
N LEU A 97 -0.02 8.44 -1.77
CA LEU A 97 -0.65 9.10 -2.91
C LEU A 97 0.33 9.28 -4.07
N CYS A 98 1.58 9.65 -3.78
CA CYS A 98 2.63 9.82 -4.78
C CYS A 98 2.99 8.52 -5.52
N ASN A 99 2.68 7.33 -5.00
CA ASN A 99 2.97 6.07 -5.69
C ASN A 99 2.22 5.93 -7.03
N THR A 100 1.00 6.46 -7.12
CA THR A 100 0.18 6.40 -8.35
C THR A 100 0.72 7.26 -9.48
N PRO A 101 0.99 8.57 -9.30
CA PRO A 101 1.62 9.37 -10.36
C PRO A 101 3.05 8.90 -10.64
N LEU A 102 3.81 8.49 -9.62
CA LEU A 102 5.19 8.04 -9.82
C LEU A 102 5.26 6.75 -10.66
N ARG A 103 4.29 5.84 -10.54
CA ARG A 103 4.13 4.71 -11.46
C ARG A 103 3.85 5.19 -12.89
N ASN A 104 2.96 6.16 -13.07
CA ASN A 104 2.60 6.64 -14.41
C ASN A 104 3.78 7.32 -15.12
N PHE A 105 4.64 8.04 -14.38
CA PHE A 105 5.85 8.66 -14.94
C PHE A 105 6.99 7.66 -15.20
N THR A 106 7.20 6.68 -14.33
CA THR A 106 8.36 5.76 -14.42
C THR A 106 8.07 4.43 -15.12
N GLY A 107 6.80 4.04 -15.24
CA GLY A 107 6.38 2.72 -15.76
C GLY A 107 6.74 1.54 -14.85
N TRP A 108 7.26 1.79 -13.63
CA TRP A 108 7.75 0.76 -12.73
C TRP A 108 6.62 0.12 -11.91
N ASN A 109 6.16 -1.06 -12.34
CA ASN A 109 5.10 -1.80 -11.64
C ASN A 109 5.48 -2.29 -10.23
N TRP A 110 6.78 -2.36 -9.90
CA TRP A 110 7.23 -2.78 -8.57
C TRP A 110 6.91 -1.76 -7.47
N LEU A 111 6.73 -0.48 -7.82
CA LEU A 111 6.40 0.59 -6.88
C LEU A 111 5.05 0.39 -6.19
N ILE A 112 4.09 -0.23 -6.90
CA ILE A 112 2.77 -0.56 -6.34
C ILE A 112 2.90 -1.52 -5.16
N ARG A 113 3.90 -2.41 -5.17
CA ARG A 113 4.09 -3.39 -4.09
C ARG A 113 4.54 -2.74 -2.77
N LEU A 114 5.19 -1.58 -2.85
CA LEU A 114 5.65 -0.82 -1.69
C LEU A 114 4.55 0.04 -1.05
N ARG A 115 3.35 0.14 -1.65
CA ARG A 115 2.27 0.99 -1.14
C ARG A 115 1.66 0.51 0.17
N ARG A 116 1.74 -0.80 0.46
CA ARG A 116 0.95 -1.44 1.53
C ARG A 116 1.41 -1.05 2.94
N ILE A 117 2.71 -1.12 3.20
CA ILE A 117 3.27 -0.80 4.53
C ILE A 117 3.08 0.68 4.91
N PRO A 118 3.43 1.68 4.07
CA PRO A 118 3.23 3.07 4.45
C PRO A 118 1.75 3.43 4.64
N ALA A 119 0.83 2.81 3.89
CA ALA A 119 -0.60 3.00 4.09
C ALA A 119 -1.07 2.46 5.46
N LEU A 120 -0.59 1.27 5.86
CA LEU A 120 -0.91 0.70 7.18
C LEU A 120 -0.40 1.59 8.32
N PHE A 121 0.83 2.11 8.21
CA PHE A 121 1.36 3.04 9.22
C PHE A 121 0.63 4.39 9.18
N CYS A 122 0.26 4.89 8.01
CA CYS A 122 -0.56 6.10 7.89
C CYS A 122 -1.85 5.97 8.71
N PHE A 123 -2.52 4.83 8.61
CA PHE A 123 -3.74 4.52 9.37
C PHE A 123 -3.47 4.42 10.87
N PHE A 124 -2.41 3.72 11.26
CA PHE A 124 -1.99 3.64 12.67
C PHE A 124 -1.74 5.02 13.29
N TYR A 125 -0.98 5.89 12.61
CA TYR A 125 -0.72 7.26 13.09
C TYR A 125 -1.97 8.13 13.08
N ALA A 126 -2.87 7.94 12.11
CA ALA A 126 -4.14 8.65 12.06
C ALA A 126 -5.06 8.25 13.22
N CYS A 127 -5.14 6.96 13.56
CA CYS A 127 -5.84 6.48 14.75
C CYS A 127 -5.26 7.07 16.03
N LEU A 128 -3.93 7.15 16.13
CA LEU A 128 -3.27 7.75 17.29
C LEU A 128 -3.58 9.25 17.39
N HIS A 129 -3.54 9.98 16.28
CA HIS A 129 -3.91 11.40 16.22
C HIS A 129 -5.38 11.64 16.61
N LEU A 130 -6.29 10.81 16.10
CA LEU A 130 -7.71 10.88 16.48
C LEU A 130 -7.90 10.55 17.96
N LEU A 131 -7.20 9.54 18.47
CA LEU A 131 -7.26 9.18 19.88
C LEU A 131 -6.73 10.30 20.77
N THR A 132 -5.62 10.95 20.39
CA THR A 132 -5.09 12.05 21.21
C THR A 132 -6.02 13.26 21.19
N TYR A 133 -6.65 13.55 20.05
CA TYR A 133 -7.69 14.57 19.94
C TYR A 133 -8.94 14.24 20.78
N LEU A 134 -9.49 13.03 20.68
CA LEU A 134 -10.71 12.64 21.40
C LEU A 134 -10.49 12.53 22.91
N VAL A 135 -9.38 11.90 23.33
CA VAL A 135 -9.13 11.58 24.74
C VAL A 135 -8.53 12.77 25.48
N PHE A 136 -7.49 13.40 24.93
CA PHE A 136 -6.71 14.39 25.68
C PHE A 136 -7.17 15.83 25.44
N GLU A 137 -7.63 16.17 24.23
CA GLU A 137 -8.08 17.55 23.96
C GLU A 137 -9.54 17.75 24.40
N HIS A 138 -10.40 16.75 24.21
CA HIS A 138 -11.85 16.93 24.39
C HIS A 138 -12.47 15.96 25.39
N GLU A 139 -11.71 15.07 26.03
CA GLU A 139 -12.19 14.16 27.10
C GLU A 139 -13.50 13.39 26.74
N PHE A 140 -13.71 13.09 25.45
CA PHE A 140 -14.94 12.52 24.89
C PHE A 140 -16.21 13.40 24.97
N ASP A 141 -16.08 14.72 25.12
CA ASP A 141 -17.19 15.66 24.94
C ASP A 141 -17.53 15.83 23.46
N PHE A 142 -18.46 15.00 23.00
CA PHE A 142 -18.93 15.03 21.61
C PHE A 142 -19.62 16.33 21.21
N VAL A 143 -20.15 17.11 22.17
CA VAL A 143 -20.80 18.39 21.87
C VAL A 143 -19.74 19.42 21.51
N GLU A 144 -18.67 19.48 22.31
CA GLU A 144 -17.53 20.36 22.04
C GLU A 144 -16.79 19.96 20.77
N ILE A 145 -16.57 18.66 20.53
CA ILE A 145 -15.99 18.14 19.28
C ILE A 145 -16.77 18.63 18.05
N VAL A 146 -18.10 18.48 18.05
CA VAL A 146 -18.93 18.88 16.89
C VAL A 146 -18.93 20.40 16.71
N ALA A 147 -18.95 21.15 17.80
CA ALA A 147 -18.82 22.61 17.75
C ALA A 147 -17.47 23.03 17.15
N ASP A 148 -16.37 22.37 17.56
CA ASP A 148 -15.02 22.67 17.08
C ASP A 148 -14.85 22.29 15.60
N MET A 149 -15.41 21.16 15.17
CA MET A 149 -15.46 20.76 13.76
C MET A 149 -16.19 21.79 12.89
N ALA A 150 -17.27 22.39 13.39
CA ALA A 150 -18.01 23.43 12.67
C ALA A 150 -17.20 24.73 12.54
N GLN A 151 -16.37 25.07 13.52
CA GLN A 151 -15.52 26.26 13.49
C GLN A 151 -14.23 26.08 12.69
N LYS A 152 -13.69 24.85 12.64
CA LYS A 152 -12.41 24.53 12.02
C LYS A 152 -12.60 23.56 10.85
N PRO A 153 -12.81 24.06 9.62
CA PRO A 153 -13.07 23.21 8.46
C PRO A 153 -11.92 22.24 8.12
N TYR A 154 -10.69 22.53 8.56
CA TYR A 154 -9.56 21.61 8.39
C TYR A 154 -9.70 20.31 9.21
N LEU A 155 -10.44 20.33 10.34
CA LEU A 155 -10.75 19.11 11.11
C LEU A 155 -11.67 18.18 10.32
N ILE A 156 -12.65 18.75 9.61
CA ILE A 156 -13.56 17.99 8.75
C ILE A 156 -12.78 17.31 7.61
N ALA A 157 -11.87 18.05 6.97
CA ALA A 157 -11.01 17.49 5.92
C ALA A 157 -10.15 16.33 6.46
N GLY A 158 -9.59 16.46 7.67
CA GLY A 158 -8.85 15.39 8.34
C GLY A 158 -9.71 14.16 8.63
N GLY A 159 -10.92 14.35 9.15
CA GLY A 159 -11.88 13.27 9.41
C GLY A 159 -12.29 12.53 8.13
N LEU A 160 -12.56 13.25 7.05
CA LEU A 160 -12.85 12.66 5.75
C LEU A 160 -11.65 11.89 5.18
N ALA A 161 -10.45 12.44 5.30
CA ALA A 161 -9.23 11.76 4.87
C ALA A 161 -9.01 10.45 5.64
N PHE A 162 -9.30 10.46 6.95
CA PHE A 162 -9.24 9.27 7.79
C PHE A 162 -10.23 8.19 7.36
N LEU A 163 -11.47 8.57 7.01
CA LEU A 163 -12.50 7.63 6.53
C LEU A 163 -12.16 7.00 5.17
N CYS A 164 -11.37 7.68 4.35
CA CYS A 164 -10.96 7.21 3.03
C CYS A 164 -9.72 6.30 3.04
N LEU A 165 -9.04 6.17 4.17
CA LEU A 165 -7.78 5.45 4.32
C LEU A 165 -7.97 3.95 4.57
#